data_AF-A0A2N3Y3B8-F1
#
_entry.id   AF-A0A2N3Y3B8-F1
#
_cell.length_a   1.000
_cell.length_b   1.000
_cell.length_c   1.000
_cell.angle_alpha   90.00
_cell.angle_beta   90.00
_cell.angle_gamma   90.00
#
_symmetry.space_group_name_H-M   'P 1'
#
loop_
_entity.id
_entity.type
_entity.pdbx_description
1 polymer ?
#
loop_
_entity_poly.entity_id
_entity_poly.type
_entity_poly.pdbx_seq_one_letter_code
_entity_poly.pdbx_strand_id
1 'polypeptide(L)'
;MTPADVLIQLATNVPATDTEADDWRARNLAELLLAARTSKDPLLVSAVDDFVLTSPPVYSRFADRLRRIRGFPADAPVDYVADRKQDPEPPWPRPAVRARAAQLARFVDSCTPEGWDEEHTEPADAAEVAAELDRNARTRVLGRTGHDCVDTDLPAELVWREWLVDNDRPTLVVVAKQRTAATRVVRWGLHLHMASHMDHLAELTEHSGPAAAAKLQFGEGLLIAEAVAMSCEFIALADAGRTSALYRESLRRLAVNRLRRLPRIAEWGAAALPDSPTMAEVVQSVAVDEFTVLPTLAEAYVAGPFDLADRGFDHPLIPPRLRTALVEKFQIVKTG
;
A
#
# COMPACT_ATOMS: atom_id res chain seq x y z
N MET A 1 -12.20 -9.86 25.81
CA MET A 1 -11.39 -9.43 24.65
C MET A 1 -11.80 -8.02 24.34
N THR A 2 -10.89 -7.07 24.56
CA THR A 2 -11.08 -5.64 24.29
C THR A 2 -10.98 -5.36 22.78
N PRO A 3 -11.43 -4.20 22.27
CA PRO A 3 -11.17 -3.80 20.88
C PRO A 3 -9.68 -3.80 20.52
N ALA A 4 -8.81 -3.39 21.46
CA ALA A 4 -7.36 -3.43 21.27
C ALA A 4 -6.84 -4.86 21.11
N ASP A 5 -7.33 -5.82 21.91
CA ASP A 5 -6.95 -7.24 21.78
C ASP A 5 -7.29 -7.80 20.39
N VAL A 6 -8.44 -7.42 19.83
CA VAL A 6 -8.86 -7.84 18.49
C VAL A 6 -7.92 -7.28 17.43
N LEU A 7 -7.52 -6.01 17.54
CA LEU A 7 -6.59 -5.37 16.62
C LEU A 7 -5.19 -6.00 16.70
N ILE A 8 -4.69 -6.32 17.89
CA ILE A 8 -3.45 -7.06 18.08
C ILE A 8 -3.54 -8.45 17.42
N GLN A 9 -4.65 -9.16 17.60
CA GLN A 9 -4.85 -10.46 16.96
C GLN A 9 -4.83 -10.35 15.43
N LEU A 10 -5.50 -9.34 14.85
CA LEU A 10 -5.47 -9.11 13.41
C LEU A 10 -4.07 -8.73 12.91
N ALA A 11 -3.37 -7.86 13.61
CA ALA A 11 -2.02 -7.41 13.27
C ALA A 11 -0.99 -8.55 13.33
N THR A 12 -1.20 -9.54 14.19
CA THR A 12 -0.24 -10.62 14.43
C THR A 12 -0.55 -11.90 13.66
N ASN A 13 -1.75 -12.02 13.10
CA ASN A 13 -2.12 -13.05 12.13
C ASN A 13 -1.66 -12.65 10.72
N VAL A 14 -0.44 -13.06 10.37
CA VAL A 14 0.28 -12.62 9.18
C VAL A 14 0.29 -13.70 8.09
N PRO A 15 0.37 -13.34 6.79
CA PRO A 15 0.25 -14.28 5.68
C PRO A 15 1.60 -14.93 5.30
N ALA A 16 2.57 -14.90 6.21
CA ALA A 16 3.95 -15.32 5.98
C ALA A 16 4.42 -16.28 7.08
N THR A 17 5.50 -17.01 6.80
CA THR A 17 6.15 -17.92 7.76
C THR A 17 7.55 -17.43 8.14
N ASP A 18 8.12 -18.08 9.16
CA ASP A 18 9.52 -17.91 9.56
C ASP A 18 9.93 -16.44 9.76
N THR A 19 11.07 -16.05 9.21
CA THR A 19 11.63 -14.70 9.28
C THR A 19 10.67 -13.62 8.78
N GLU A 20 9.98 -13.85 7.66
CA GLU A 20 9.07 -12.85 7.11
C GLU A 20 7.89 -12.60 8.06
N ALA A 21 7.42 -13.63 8.80
CA ALA A 21 6.35 -13.47 9.76
C ALA A 21 6.69 -12.49 10.91
N ASP A 22 7.93 -12.52 11.40
CA ASP A 22 8.38 -11.61 12.46
C ASP A 22 8.38 -10.15 11.99
N ASP A 23 8.85 -9.90 10.75
CA ASP A 23 8.86 -8.58 10.14
C ASP A 23 7.46 -8.04 9.87
N TRP A 24 6.55 -8.90 9.40
CA TRP A 24 5.13 -8.54 9.24
C TRP A 24 4.48 -8.13 10.56
N ARG A 25 4.74 -8.86 11.65
CA ARG A 25 4.18 -8.51 12.96
C ARG A 25 4.69 -7.16 13.42
N ALA A 26 5.99 -6.93 13.35
CA ALA A 26 6.58 -5.66 13.76
C ALA A 26 6.10 -4.48 12.90
N ARG A 27 5.98 -4.68 11.58
CA ARG A 27 5.33 -3.73 10.68
C ARG A 27 3.92 -3.38 11.16
N ASN A 28 3.10 -4.39 11.41
CA ASN A 28 1.70 -4.19 11.77
C ASN A 28 1.53 -3.55 13.16
N LEU A 29 2.40 -3.87 14.13
CA LEU A 29 2.43 -3.20 15.43
C LEU A 29 2.80 -1.71 15.28
N ALA A 30 3.71 -1.38 14.38
CA ALA A 30 4.04 0.02 14.05
C ALA A 30 2.85 0.75 13.42
N GLU A 31 2.07 0.08 12.57
CA GLU A 31 0.80 0.63 12.06
C GLU A 31 -0.27 0.81 13.15
N LEU A 32 -0.30 -0.06 14.17
CA LEU A 32 -1.20 0.12 15.33
C LEU A 32 -0.78 1.30 16.20
N LEU A 33 0.51 1.55 16.39
CA LEU A 33 0.96 2.76 17.09
C LEU A 33 0.62 4.04 16.32
N LEU A 34 0.73 4.00 14.99
CA LEU A 34 0.26 5.10 14.13
C LEU A 34 -1.25 5.34 14.29
N ALA A 35 -2.04 4.27 14.29
CA ALA A 35 -3.49 4.35 14.53
C ALA A 35 -3.80 4.92 15.93
N ALA A 36 -3.14 4.42 16.97
CA ALA A 36 -3.30 4.88 18.34
C ALA A 36 -2.94 6.37 18.50
N ARG A 37 -1.92 6.85 17.78
CA ARG A 37 -1.55 8.27 17.75
C ARG A 37 -2.64 9.12 17.10
N THR A 38 -3.19 8.63 16.00
CA THR A 38 -4.27 9.29 15.25
C THR A 38 -5.53 9.43 16.09
N SER A 39 -5.93 8.34 16.76
CA SER A 39 -7.13 8.26 17.59
C SER A 39 -6.94 8.79 19.01
N LYS A 40 -5.68 9.00 19.43
CA LYS A 40 -5.26 9.29 20.81
C LYS A 40 -5.74 8.21 21.79
N ASP A 41 -5.66 6.94 21.38
CA ASP A 41 -6.10 5.79 22.18
C ASP A 41 -4.95 5.24 23.07
N PRO A 42 -4.94 5.52 24.38
CA PRO A 42 -3.91 5.01 25.28
C PRO A 42 -4.00 3.51 25.51
N LEU A 43 -5.19 2.90 25.37
CA LEU A 43 -5.38 1.46 25.58
C LEU A 43 -4.73 0.66 24.45
N LEU A 44 -4.84 1.16 23.21
CA LEU A 44 -4.16 0.55 22.07
C LEU A 44 -2.63 0.66 22.20
N VAL A 45 -2.11 1.80 22.70
CA VAL A 45 -0.67 1.92 23.00
C VAL A 45 -0.24 0.88 24.03
N SER A 46 -0.95 0.75 25.14
CA SER A 46 -0.64 -0.24 26.18
C SER A 46 -0.69 -1.68 25.65
N ALA A 47 -1.70 -2.03 24.85
CA ALA A 47 -1.82 -3.36 24.27
C ALA A 47 -0.66 -3.70 23.31
N VAL A 48 -0.19 -2.72 22.53
CA VAL A 48 1.00 -2.90 21.68
C VAL A 48 2.25 -3.05 22.55
N ASP A 49 2.43 -2.22 23.58
CA ASP A 49 3.59 -2.28 24.47
C ASP A 49 3.68 -3.64 25.18
N ASP A 50 2.57 -4.15 25.73
CA ASP A 50 2.49 -5.46 26.37
C ASP A 50 2.86 -6.60 25.40
N PHE A 51 2.39 -6.52 24.15
CA PHE A 51 2.70 -7.51 23.13
C PHE A 51 4.17 -7.48 22.72
N VAL A 52 4.74 -6.28 22.52
CA VAL A 52 6.15 -6.11 22.11
C VAL A 52 7.09 -6.65 23.18
N LEU A 53 6.83 -6.35 24.46
CA LEU A 53 7.68 -6.78 25.58
C LEU A 53 7.67 -8.30 25.81
N THR A 54 6.67 -9.01 25.28
CA THR A 54 6.54 -10.47 25.41
C THR A 54 6.84 -11.23 24.11
N SER A 55 7.12 -10.51 23.03
CA SER A 55 7.36 -11.09 21.70
C SER A 55 8.83 -11.49 21.47
N PRO A 56 9.09 -12.46 20.57
CA PRO A 56 10.46 -12.77 20.14
C PRO A 56 11.18 -11.58 19.49
N PRO A 57 12.52 -11.63 19.41
CA PRO A 57 13.34 -10.60 18.75
C PRO A 57 12.94 -10.37 17.29
N VAL A 58 12.92 -9.10 16.89
CA VAL A 58 12.58 -8.61 15.54
C VAL A 58 13.86 -8.15 14.82
N TYR A 59 13.86 -8.17 13.49
CA TYR A 59 14.96 -7.63 12.69
C TYR A 59 15.11 -6.11 12.85
N SER A 60 16.36 -5.65 12.73
CA SER A 60 16.77 -4.33 13.22
C SER A 60 15.98 -3.17 12.62
N ARG A 61 15.62 -3.24 11.32
CA ARG A 61 14.90 -2.15 10.63
C ARG A 61 13.48 -1.92 11.15
N PHE A 62 12.72 -2.99 11.42
CA PHE A 62 11.34 -2.86 11.91
C PHE A 62 11.33 -2.54 13.40
N ALA A 63 12.28 -3.10 14.15
CA ALA A 63 12.55 -2.72 15.54
C ALA A 63 12.79 -1.21 15.66
N ASP A 64 13.67 -0.66 14.81
CA ASP A 64 13.98 0.78 14.82
C ASP A 64 12.79 1.65 14.44
N ARG A 65 12.02 1.26 13.42
CA ARG A 65 10.79 1.99 13.06
C ARG A 65 9.78 1.98 14.21
N LEU A 66 9.51 0.80 14.77
CA LEU A 66 8.55 0.62 15.86
C LEU A 66 8.95 1.48 17.08
N ARG A 67 10.23 1.45 17.47
CA ARG A 67 10.81 2.28 18.53
C ARG A 67 10.67 3.78 18.23
N ARG A 68 10.99 4.21 17.00
CA ARG A 68 10.89 5.63 16.61
C ARG A 68 9.44 6.13 16.67
N ILE A 69 8.48 5.37 16.16
CA ILE A 69 7.05 5.75 16.22
C ILE A 69 6.57 5.82 17.67
N ARG A 70 6.93 4.83 18.49
CA ARG A 70 6.53 4.78 19.90
C ARG A 70 7.05 5.95 20.74
N GLY A 71 8.29 6.37 20.47
CA GLY A 71 8.98 7.42 21.22
C GLY A 71 8.63 8.84 20.78
N PHE A 72 8.25 9.04 19.52
CA PHE A 72 8.19 10.35 18.90
C PHE A 72 7.26 11.34 19.63
N PRO A 73 7.68 12.61 19.86
CA PRO A 73 8.93 13.24 19.39
C PRO A 73 10.16 13.00 20.29
N ALA A 74 9.99 12.27 21.38
CA ALA A 74 11.06 11.90 22.30
C ALA A 74 11.65 10.51 21.95
N ASP A 75 12.36 9.91 22.90
CA ASP A 75 12.84 8.54 22.80
C ASP A 75 11.83 7.54 23.38
N ALA A 76 11.74 6.37 22.76
CA ALA A 76 11.02 5.23 23.33
C ALA A 76 11.83 4.62 24.50
N PRO A 77 11.19 3.81 25.37
CA PRO A 77 11.90 3.06 26.41
C PRO A 77 13.08 2.26 25.84
N VAL A 78 14.20 2.22 26.57
CA VAL A 78 15.46 1.58 26.12
C VAL A 78 15.28 0.10 25.82
N ASP A 79 14.40 -0.58 26.56
CA ASP A 79 14.15 -2.02 26.44
C ASP A 79 13.13 -2.36 25.33
N TYR A 80 12.63 -1.35 24.60
CA TYR A 80 11.66 -1.55 23.53
C TYR A 80 12.36 -2.14 22.29
N VAL A 81 12.22 -3.45 22.12
CA VAL A 81 12.91 -4.27 21.11
C VAL A 81 14.43 -4.32 21.32
N ALA A 82 14.85 -4.80 22.49
CA ALA A 82 16.25 -4.87 22.91
C ALA A 82 17.11 -5.83 22.07
N ASP A 83 16.54 -6.97 21.64
CA ASP A 83 17.25 -7.98 20.86
C ASP A 83 17.00 -7.79 19.35
N ARG A 84 18.07 -7.70 18.55
CA ARG A 84 18.01 -7.50 17.10
C ARG A 84 18.68 -8.64 16.35
N LYS A 85 18.01 -9.12 15.31
CA LYS A 85 18.59 -10.07 14.34
C LYS A 85 19.23 -9.31 13.17
N GLN A 86 20.23 -9.92 12.52
CA GLN A 86 20.78 -9.44 11.26
C GLN A 86 19.81 -9.76 10.12
N ASP A 87 19.51 -8.77 9.29
CA ASP A 87 18.55 -8.91 8.19
C ASP A 87 18.97 -10.02 7.21
N PRO A 88 18.04 -10.90 6.78
CA PRO A 88 18.34 -11.95 5.82
C PRO A 88 18.60 -11.38 4.43
N GLU A 89 19.20 -12.18 3.55
CA GLU A 89 19.21 -11.85 2.13
C GLU A 89 17.79 -11.87 1.54
N PRO A 90 17.45 -10.93 0.64
CA PRO A 90 16.16 -10.95 -0.05
C PRO A 90 15.96 -12.27 -0.82
N PRO A 91 14.79 -12.91 -0.73
CA PRO A 91 14.54 -14.15 -1.44
C PRO A 91 14.30 -13.89 -2.94
N TRP A 92 14.42 -14.95 -3.74
CA TRP A 92 13.97 -14.93 -5.12
C TRP A 92 12.44 -14.91 -5.19
N PRO A 93 11.82 -14.08 -6.05
CA PRO A 93 10.38 -14.12 -6.25
C PRO A 93 9.97 -15.44 -6.92
N ARG A 94 8.74 -15.89 -6.62
CA ARG A 94 8.20 -17.13 -7.18
C ARG A 94 8.14 -17.07 -8.72
N PRO A 95 8.29 -18.19 -9.45
CA PRO A 95 8.22 -18.19 -10.92
C PRO A 95 6.94 -17.57 -11.49
N ALA A 96 5.78 -17.83 -10.86
CA ALA A 96 4.50 -17.24 -11.25
C ALA A 96 4.51 -15.72 -11.15
N VAL A 97 5.13 -15.16 -10.11
CA VAL A 97 5.25 -13.70 -9.94
C VAL A 97 6.13 -13.10 -11.01
N ARG A 98 7.25 -13.74 -11.37
CA ARG A 98 8.10 -13.26 -12.49
C ARG A 98 7.32 -13.22 -13.80
N ALA A 99 6.46 -14.21 -14.05
CA ALA A 99 5.58 -14.21 -15.23
C ALA A 99 4.56 -13.06 -15.19
N ARG A 100 3.97 -12.76 -14.02
CA ARG A 100 3.07 -11.60 -13.83
C ARG A 100 3.80 -10.26 -13.96
N ALA A 101 5.04 -10.16 -13.47
CA ALA A 101 5.87 -8.99 -13.63
C ALA A 101 6.17 -8.73 -15.12
N ALA A 102 6.53 -9.77 -15.88
CA ALA A 102 6.70 -9.65 -17.32
C ALA A 102 5.38 -9.31 -18.06
N GLN A 103 4.24 -9.83 -17.59
CA GLN A 103 2.92 -9.45 -18.11
C GLN A 103 2.63 -7.97 -17.86
N LEU A 104 2.85 -7.48 -16.64
CA LEU A 104 2.68 -6.07 -16.30
C LEU A 104 3.62 -5.18 -17.11
N ALA A 105 4.89 -5.54 -17.27
CA ALA A 105 5.83 -4.78 -18.08
C ALA A 105 5.39 -4.66 -19.54
N ARG A 106 4.88 -5.74 -20.16
CA ARG A 106 4.31 -5.67 -21.53
C ARG A 106 3.12 -4.71 -21.62
N PHE A 107 2.23 -4.75 -20.64
CA PHE A 107 1.10 -3.84 -20.55
C PHE A 107 1.54 -2.37 -20.39
N VAL A 108 2.58 -2.13 -19.58
CA VAL A 108 3.15 -0.78 -19.43
C VAL A 108 3.85 -0.33 -20.71
N ASP A 109 4.57 -1.21 -21.39
CA ASP A 109 5.25 -0.92 -22.66
C ASP A 109 4.26 -0.60 -23.80
N SER A 110 3.04 -1.16 -23.76
CA SER A 110 2.00 -0.84 -24.74
C SER A 110 1.38 0.56 -24.54
N CYS A 111 1.62 1.18 -23.37
CA CYS A 111 1.24 2.56 -23.09
C CYS A 111 2.35 3.52 -23.56
N THR A 112 2.08 4.26 -24.65
CA THR A 112 3.09 5.11 -25.30
C THR A 112 3.62 6.22 -24.38
N PRO A 113 4.95 6.37 -24.19
CA PRO A 113 5.53 7.50 -23.46
C PRO A 113 5.40 8.78 -24.28
N GLU A 114 4.98 9.88 -23.65
CA GLU A 114 4.98 11.22 -24.27
C GLU A 114 5.75 12.20 -23.38
N GLY A 115 6.34 13.22 -24.01
CA GLY A 115 7.14 14.25 -23.35
C GLY A 115 6.35 15.03 -22.29
N TRP A 116 7.09 15.60 -21.33
CA TRP A 116 6.55 16.20 -20.11
C TRP A 116 7.04 17.66 -19.93
N ASP A 117 6.13 18.56 -19.57
CA ASP A 117 6.43 19.79 -18.81
C ASP A 117 5.86 19.72 -17.38
N GLU A 118 6.72 19.99 -16.39
CA GLU A 118 6.44 19.94 -14.95
C GLU A 118 5.60 21.14 -14.47
N GLU A 119 4.37 20.89 -13.99
CA GLU A 119 3.63 21.90 -13.21
C GLU A 119 3.78 21.61 -11.71
N HIS A 120 4.49 22.52 -11.04
CA HIS A 120 4.73 22.45 -9.61
C HIS A 120 3.49 22.85 -8.82
N THR A 121 3.26 22.23 -7.66
CA THR A 121 2.14 22.59 -6.78
C THR A 121 2.62 22.94 -5.37
N GLU A 122 1.90 23.88 -4.76
CA GLU A 122 2.06 24.28 -3.36
C GLU A 122 1.72 23.13 -2.38
N PRO A 123 2.22 23.20 -1.13
CA PRO A 123 1.90 22.24 -0.09
C PRO A 123 0.41 22.14 0.22
N ALA A 124 -0.15 20.93 0.32
CA ALA A 124 -1.56 20.73 0.72
C ALA A 124 -1.68 20.24 2.17
N ASP A 125 -2.69 20.71 2.92
CA ASP A 125 -3.04 20.15 4.24
C ASP A 125 -4.07 19.00 4.14
N ALA A 126 -4.45 18.39 5.27
CA ALA A 126 -5.43 17.30 5.26
C ALA A 126 -6.80 17.69 4.69
N ALA A 127 -7.23 18.94 4.86
CA ALA A 127 -8.51 19.41 4.35
C ALA A 127 -8.47 19.54 2.81
N GLU A 128 -7.36 20.03 2.26
CA GLU A 128 -7.14 20.11 0.83
C GLU A 128 -7.05 18.72 0.18
N VAL A 129 -6.37 17.76 0.83
CA VAL A 129 -6.33 16.36 0.39
C VAL A 129 -7.72 15.76 0.36
N ALA A 130 -8.52 15.91 1.42
CA ALA A 130 -9.90 15.44 1.46
C ALA A 130 -10.76 16.05 0.33
N ALA A 131 -10.66 17.37 0.12
CA ALA A 131 -11.38 18.05 -0.94
C ALA A 131 -10.95 17.59 -2.35
N GLU A 132 -9.68 17.23 -2.54
CA GLU A 132 -9.20 16.64 -3.79
C GLU A 132 -9.74 15.23 -4.01
N LEU A 133 -9.75 14.39 -2.97
CA LEU A 133 -10.34 13.06 -3.03
C LEU A 133 -11.84 13.13 -3.36
N ASP A 134 -12.60 14.02 -2.74
CA ASP A 134 -14.03 14.17 -3.04
C ASP A 134 -14.28 14.71 -4.45
N ARG A 135 -13.50 15.68 -4.92
CA ARG A 135 -13.60 16.20 -6.30
C ARG A 135 -13.35 15.11 -7.34
N ASN A 136 -12.40 14.23 -7.07
CA ASN A 136 -11.99 13.17 -7.99
C ASN A 136 -12.79 11.87 -7.82
N ALA A 137 -13.77 11.82 -6.91
CA ALA A 137 -14.58 10.63 -6.71
C ALA A 137 -15.23 10.14 -8.01
N ARG A 138 -15.70 11.05 -8.87
CA ARG A 138 -16.38 10.72 -10.13
C ARG A 138 -15.50 10.02 -11.17
N THR A 139 -14.17 10.07 -11.02
CA THR A 139 -13.23 9.45 -11.96
C THR A 139 -12.69 8.13 -11.46
N ARG A 140 -13.09 7.67 -10.26
CA ARG A 140 -12.64 6.41 -9.67
C ARG A 140 -13.61 5.26 -9.95
N VAL A 141 -13.15 4.03 -9.71
CA VAL A 141 -13.94 2.80 -9.94
C VAL A 141 -15.24 2.81 -9.13
N LEU A 142 -15.19 3.19 -7.84
CA LEU A 142 -16.39 3.33 -7.00
C LEU A 142 -16.73 4.77 -6.67
N GLY A 143 -15.74 5.63 -6.44
CA GLY A 143 -15.97 7.05 -6.19
C GLY A 143 -16.72 7.31 -4.89
N ARG A 144 -16.32 6.63 -3.81
CA ARG A 144 -16.93 6.81 -2.49
C ARG A 144 -16.44 8.12 -1.86
N THR A 145 -17.33 8.76 -1.13
CA THR A 145 -17.04 9.90 -0.26
C THR A 145 -17.29 9.51 1.19
N GLY A 146 -16.96 10.38 2.14
CA GLY A 146 -17.21 10.11 3.57
C GLY A 146 -16.08 9.33 4.25
N HIS A 147 -14.84 9.72 3.95
CA HIS A 147 -13.64 9.35 4.68
C HIS A 147 -13.14 10.57 5.46
N ASP A 148 -12.38 10.32 6.52
CA ASP A 148 -11.71 11.39 7.26
C ASP A 148 -10.26 11.55 6.74
N CYS A 149 -9.72 12.75 6.83
CA CYS A 149 -8.31 13.02 6.59
C CYS A 149 -7.72 13.71 7.81
N VAL A 150 -6.58 13.22 8.28
CA VAL A 150 -5.96 13.67 9.52
C VAL A 150 -4.48 13.88 9.31
N ASP A 151 -4.00 15.07 9.69
CA ASP A 151 -2.57 15.38 9.62
C ASP A 151 -1.80 14.63 10.70
N THR A 152 -0.67 14.04 10.32
CA THR A 152 0.30 13.50 11.28
C THR A 152 1.51 14.42 11.42
N ASP A 153 2.09 14.42 12.61
CA ASP A 153 3.37 15.05 12.92
C ASP A 153 4.56 14.09 12.75
N LEU A 154 4.29 12.81 12.44
CA LEU A 154 5.34 11.83 12.19
C LEU A 154 6.09 12.14 10.87
N PRO A 155 7.42 11.99 10.88
CA PRO A 155 8.22 12.01 9.66
C PRO A 155 7.70 11.01 8.62
N ALA A 156 7.71 11.41 7.34
CA ALA A 156 7.08 10.66 6.27
C ALA A 156 7.73 9.27 6.01
N GLU A 157 8.99 9.09 6.39
CA GLU A 157 9.70 7.82 6.33
C GLU A 157 9.23 6.81 7.39
N LEU A 158 8.54 7.27 8.43
CA LEU A 158 7.96 6.42 9.47
C LEU A 158 6.53 5.98 9.15
N VAL A 159 5.88 6.54 8.12
CA VAL A 159 4.50 6.21 7.76
C VAL A 159 4.47 5.45 6.45
N TRP A 160 4.28 4.13 6.54
CA TRP A 160 4.30 3.24 5.39
C TRP A 160 2.89 2.97 4.85
N ARG A 161 1.90 2.92 5.74
CA ARG A 161 0.49 2.85 5.39
C ARG A 161 -0.21 4.12 5.84
N GLU A 162 -0.82 4.81 4.88
CA GLU A 162 -1.48 6.11 5.10
C GLU A 162 -2.98 5.97 5.27
N TRP A 163 -3.55 4.77 5.17
CA TRP A 163 -4.99 4.53 5.27
C TRP A 163 -5.29 3.58 6.41
N LEU A 164 -6.39 3.79 7.15
CA LEU A 164 -6.85 2.91 8.21
C LEU A 164 -8.37 3.00 8.43
N VAL A 165 -8.90 2.10 9.27
CA VAL A 165 -10.19 2.31 9.95
C VAL A 165 -9.90 2.87 11.33
N ASP A 166 -10.38 4.07 11.60
CA ASP A 166 -10.29 4.74 12.90
C ASP A 166 -11.68 5.22 13.33
N ASN A 167 -12.02 5.04 14.60
CA ASN A 167 -13.34 5.42 15.14
C ASN A 167 -14.51 4.97 14.25
N ASP A 168 -14.45 3.71 13.79
CA ASP A 168 -15.41 3.07 12.87
C ASP A 168 -15.55 3.72 11.48
N ARG A 169 -14.59 4.58 11.08
CA ARG A 169 -14.60 5.31 9.82
C ARG A 169 -13.33 5.08 9.00
N PRO A 170 -13.41 5.07 7.67
CA PRO A 170 -12.22 5.13 6.82
C PRO A 170 -11.48 6.45 7.04
N THR A 171 -10.19 6.37 7.32
CA THR A 171 -9.34 7.52 7.64
C THR A 171 -8.04 7.46 6.85
N LEU A 172 -7.70 8.59 6.22
CA LEU A 172 -6.41 8.81 5.58
C LEU A 172 -5.53 9.69 6.48
N VAL A 173 -4.35 9.19 6.83
CA VAL A 173 -3.28 9.91 7.52
C VAL A 173 -2.46 10.68 6.50
N VAL A 174 -2.48 12.00 6.61
CA VAL A 174 -1.81 12.91 5.71
C VAL A 174 -0.41 13.24 6.22
N VAL A 175 0.59 12.81 5.47
CA VAL A 175 2.02 12.95 5.79
C VAL A 175 2.66 14.12 5.04
N ALA A 176 3.72 14.70 5.60
CA ALA A 176 4.41 15.86 5.02
C ALA A 176 4.79 15.68 3.53
N LYS A 177 5.16 14.48 3.08
CA LYS A 177 5.50 14.18 1.67
C LYS A 177 4.31 14.34 0.70
N GLN A 178 3.08 14.10 1.16
CA GLN A 178 1.88 14.33 0.36
C GLN A 178 1.58 15.82 0.24
N ARG A 179 1.91 16.57 1.30
CA ARG A 179 1.86 18.02 1.27
C ARG A 179 2.81 18.53 0.19
N THR A 180 4.08 18.10 0.18
CA THR A 180 5.12 18.64 -0.70
C THR A 180 5.35 17.88 -2.02
N ALA A 181 4.42 17.01 -2.45
CA ALA A 181 4.58 16.28 -3.71
C ALA A 181 4.84 17.26 -4.87
N ALA A 182 6.02 17.13 -5.50
CA ALA A 182 6.60 18.17 -6.35
C ALA A 182 5.72 18.56 -7.54
N THR A 183 4.81 17.68 -7.98
CA THR A 183 3.93 17.95 -9.11
C THR A 183 2.50 17.47 -8.86
N ARG A 184 1.53 18.19 -9.44
CA ARG A 184 0.10 17.88 -9.37
C ARG A 184 -0.19 16.43 -9.80
N VAL A 185 0.59 15.90 -10.72
CA VAL A 185 0.33 14.60 -11.34
C VAL A 185 0.82 13.44 -10.47
N VAL A 186 1.96 13.60 -9.78
CA VAL A 186 2.40 12.67 -8.72
C VAL A 186 1.36 12.64 -7.61
N ARG A 187 0.79 13.80 -7.27
CA ARG A 187 -0.31 13.92 -6.30
C ARG A 187 -1.56 13.15 -6.78
N TRP A 188 -1.97 13.28 -8.04
CA TRP A 188 -3.09 12.51 -8.61
C TRP A 188 -2.87 11.00 -8.60
N GLY A 189 -1.67 10.55 -8.95
CA GLY A 189 -1.32 9.13 -8.92
C GLY A 189 -1.33 8.56 -7.50
N LEU A 190 -0.75 9.28 -6.54
CA LEU A 190 -0.78 8.92 -5.12
C LEU A 190 -2.22 8.92 -4.58
N HIS A 191 -3.03 9.89 -5.00
CA HIS A 191 -4.45 9.96 -4.66
C HIS A 191 -5.25 8.83 -5.30
N LEU A 192 -4.95 8.33 -6.50
CA LEU A 192 -5.68 7.18 -7.06
C LEU A 192 -5.51 5.93 -6.18
N HIS A 193 -4.26 5.65 -5.78
CA HIS A 193 -3.96 4.53 -4.90
C HIS A 193 -4.67 4.66 -3.55
N MET A 194 -4.45 5.79 -2.87
CA MET A 194 -5.01 6.04 -1.54
C MET A 194 -6.53 6.12 -1.57
N ALA A 195 -7.10 6.73 -2.61
CA ALA A 195 -8.54 6.78 -2.79
C ALA A 195 -9.14 5.41 -3.07
N SER A 196 -8.41 4.50 -3.72
CA SER A 196 -8.88 3.12 -3.92
C SER A 196 -9.00 2.38 -2.59
N HIS A 197 -8.04 2.59 -1.67
CA HIS A 197 -8.14 2.10 -0.30
C HIS A 197 -9.32 2.73 0.45
N MET A 198 -9.51 4.06 0.34
CA MET A 198 -10.65 4.74 0.97
C MET A 198 -11.99 4.24 0.42
N ASP A 199 -12.10 4.07 -0.91
CA ASP A 199 -13.29 3.53 -1.57
C ASP A 199 -13.58 2.09 -1.09
N HIS A 200 -12.55 1.26 -0.97
CA HIS A 200 -12.67 -0.13 -0.52
C HIS A 200 -13.09 -0.21 0.95
N LEU A 201 -12.44 0.56 1.83
CA LEU A 201 -12.80 0.65 3.25
C LEU A 201 -14.23 1.17 3.44
N ALA A 202 -14.61 2.24 2.74
CA ALA A 202 -15.94 2.83 2.85
C ALA A 202 -17.02 1.83 2.41
N GLU A 203 -16.83 1.16 1.27
CA GLU A 203 -17.77 0.17 0.76
C GLU A 203 -17.87 -1.05 1.70
N LEU A 204 -16.75 -1.55 2.22
CA LEU A 204 -16.76 -2.69 3.14
C LEU A 204 -17.34 -2.32 4.51
N THR A 205 -17.13 -1.09 4.97
CA THR A 205 -17.73 -0.57 6.21
C THR A 205 -19.24 -0.47 6.07
N GLU A 206 -19.75 0.05 4.96
CA GLU A 206 -21.20 0.12 4.70
C GLU A 206 -21.83 -1.27 4.57
N HIS A 207 -21.16 -2.19 3.86
CA HIS A 207 -21.73 -3.50 3.56
C HIS A 207 -21.65 -4.49 4.73
N SER A 208 -20.52 -4.50 5.46
CA SER A 208 -20.18 -5.54 6.43
C SER A 208 -19.78 -5.00 7.80
N GLY A 209 -19.80 -3.69 7.99
CA GLY A 209 -19.44 -3.02 9.24
C GLY A 209 -17.94 -2.74 9.41
N PRO A 210 -17.58 -1.86 10.36
CA PRO A 210 -16.20 -1.41 10.58
C PRO A 210 -15.25 -2.54 11.00
N ALA A 211 -15.75 -3.54 11.74
CA ALA A 211 -14.96 -4.70 12.12
C ALA A 211 -14.51 -5.55 10.90
N ALA A 212 -15.32 -5.61 9.84
CA ALA A 212 -14.93 -6.27 8.60
C ALA A 212 -13.90 -5.43 7.83
N ALA A 213 -14.10 -4.11 7.76
CA ALA A 213 -13.16 -3.17 7.14
C ALA A 213 -11.79 -3.18 7.84
N ALA A 214 -11.76 -3.31 9.17
CA ALA A 214 -10.52 -3.38 9.92
C ALA A 214 -9.63 -4.58 9.54
N LYS A 215 -10.23 -5.66 9.00
CA LYS A 215 -9.46 -6.81 8.50
C LYS A 215 -8.61 -6.47 7.28
N LEU A 216 -8.99 -5.47 6.47
CA LEU A 216 -8.19 -5.02 5.33
C LEU A 216 -6.85 -4.42 5.74
N GLN A 217 -6.71 -3.95 6.98
CA GLN A 217 -5.51 -3.24 7.43
C GLN A 217 -4.30 -4.15 7.64
N PHE A 218 -4.51 -5.45 7.79
CA PHE A 218 -3.51 -6.41 8.25
C PHE A 218 -3.60 -7.73 7.50
N GLY A 219 -2.55 -8.55 7.64
CA GLY A 219 -2.57 -9.94 7.22
C GLY A 219 -2.84 -10.12 5.72
N GLU A 220 -3.60 -11.17 5.40
CA GLU A 220 -4.15 -11.40 4.05
C GLU A 220 -5.04 -10.26 3.57
N GLY A 221 -5.78 -9.61 4.48
CA GLY A 221 -6.65 -8.49 4.12
C GLY A 221 -5.88 -7.30 3.54
N LEU A 222 -4.66 -7.04 4.04
CA LEU A 222 -3.75 -6.05 3.45
C LEU A 222 -3.35 -6.42 2.02
N LEU A 223 -3.00 -7.69 1.79
CA LEU A 223 -2.64 -8.15 0.44
C LEU A 223 -3.79 -7.95 -0.54
N ILE A 224 -5.02 -8.20 -0.09
CA ILE A 224 -6.24 -8.00 -0.88
C ILE A 224 -6.48 -6.51 -1.15
N ALA A 225 -6.36 -5.66 -0.13
CA ALA A 225 -6.52 -4.21 -0.27
C ALA A 225 -5.52 -3.65 -1.29
N GLU A 226 -4.24 -4.04 -1.18
CA GLU A 226 -3.20 -3.60 -2.11
C GLU A 226 -3.44 -4.11 -3.52
N ALA A 227 -3.82 -5.38 -3.68
CA ALA A 227 -4.16 -5.95 -4.98
C ALA A 227 -5.36 -5.23 -5.63
N VAL A 228 -6.37 -4.84 -4.86
CA VAL A 228 -7.51 -4.02 -5.34
C VAL A 228 -7.05 -2.63 -5.77
N ALA A 229 -6.24 -1.94 -4.96
CA ALA A 229 -5.73 -0.63 -5.31
C ALA A 229 -4.87 -0.66 -6.58
N MET A 230 -4.04 -1.69 -6.74
CA MET A 230 -3.28 -1.95 -7.96
C MET A 230 -4.18 -2.24 -9.16
N SER A 231 -5.27 -3.00 -8.98
CA SER A 231 -6.25 -3.19 -10.04
C SER A 231 -6.85 -1.86 -10.52
N CYS A 232 -7.19 -0.96 -9.61
CA CYS A 232 -7.66 0.39 -9.95
C CYS A 232 -6.61 1.21 -10.69
N GLU A 233 -5.34 1.15 -10.29
CA GLU A 233 -4.23 1.80 -11.00
C GLU A 233 -4.10 1.30 -12.44
N PHE A 234 -4.14 -0.02 -12.65
CA PHE A 234 -3.97 -0.61 -13.98
C PHE A 234 -5.19 -0.34 -14.87
N ILE A 235 -6.40 -0.37 -14.32
CA ILE A 235 -7.61 0.07 -15.01
C ILE A 235 -7.47 1.53 -15.43
N ALA A 236 -7.03 2.41 -14.54
CA ALA A 236 -6.84 3.81 -14.87
C ALA A 236 -5.79 4.00 -15.97
N LEU A 237 -4.68 3.25 -15.94
CA LEU A 237 -3.66 3.28 -16.99
C LEU A 237 -4.24 2.84 -18.34
N ALA A 238 -5.02 1.76 -18.37
CA ALA A 238 -5.69 1.28 -19.58
C ALA A 238 -6.71 2.29 -20.13
N ASP A 239 -7.45 2.96 -19.24
CA ASP A 239 -8.48 3.95 -19.60
C ASP A 239 -7.90 5.35 -19.92
N ALA A 240 -6.61 5.58 -19.67
CA ALA A 240 -5.95 6.88 -19.82
C ALA A 240 -5.76 7.32 -21.29
N GLY A 241 -6.25 6.54 -22.26
CA GLY A 241 -6.27 6.88 -23.69
C GLY A 241 -7.05 8.17 -24.02
N ARG A 242 -7.80 8.75 -23.08
CA ARG A 242 -8.56 10.02 -23.25
C ARG A 242 -8.08 11.18 -22.39
N THR A 243 -7.00 11.01 -21.63
CA THR A 243 -6.50 12.01 -20.67
C THR A 243 -5.27 12.75 -21.20
N SER A 244 -4.72 13.68 -20.42
CA SER A 244 -3.45 14.33 -20.77
C SER A 244 -2.29 13.32 -20.79
N ALA A 245 -1.27 13.61 -21.60
CA ALA A 245 0.01 12.88 -21.65
C ALA A 245 0.62 12.71 -20.25
N LEU A 246 0.55 13.78 -19.46
CA LEU A 246 1.03 13.84 -18.08
C LEU A 246 0.42 12.76 -17.20
N TYR A 247 -0.90 12.62 -17.26
CA TYR A 247 -1.64 11.67 -16.45
C TYR A 247 -1.28 10.22 -16.82
N ARG A 248 -1.18 9.93 -18.13
CA ARG A 248 -0.71 8.64 -18.63
C ARG A 248 0.68 8.30 -18.09
N GLU A 249 1.64 9.21 -18.22
CA GLU A 249 3.01 8.99 -17.77
C GLU A 249 3.09 8.77 -16.25
N SER A 250 2.28 9.48 -15.46
CA SER A 250 2.25 9.29 -14.02
C SER A 250 1.70 7.92 -13.62
N LEU A 251 0.64 7.46 -14.28
CA LEU A 251 0.11 6.11 -14.09
C LEU A 251 1.10 5.03 -14.55
N ARG A 252 1.82 5.26 -15.67
CA ARG A 252 2.91 4.40 -16.14
C ARG A 252 4.01 4.30 -15.07
N ARG A 253 4.46 5.43 -14.53
CA ARG A 253 5.48 5.48 -13.45
C ARG A 253 5.01 4.81 -12.17
N LEU A 254 3.72 4.86 -11.83
CA LEU A 254 3.19 4.09 -10.71
C LEU A 254 3.38 2.59 -10.96
N ALA A 255 3.01 2.09 -12.13
CA ALA A 255 3.19 0.68 -12.48
C ALA A 255 4.68 0.24 -12.47
N VAL A 256 5.58 1.06 -13.03
CA VAL A 256 7.05 0.90 -12.92
C VAL A 256 7.48 0.84 -11.44
N ASN A 257 6.96 1.76 -10.62
CA ASN A 257 7.22 1.81 -9.19
C ASN A 257 6.68 0.60 -8.42
N ARG A 258 5.76 -0.19 -8.99
CA ARG A 258 5.30 -1.46 -8.40
C ARG A 258 6.27 -2.58 -8.76
N LEU A 259 6.68 -2.65 -10.02
CA LEU A 259 7.69 -3.62 -10.47
C LEU A 259 8.99 -3.50 -9.66
N ARG A 260 9.52 -2.29 -9.45
CA ARG A 260 10.76 -2.06 -8.70
C ARG A 260 10.73 -2.56 -7.24
N ARG A 261 9.55 -2.81 -6.68
CA ARG A 261 9.40 -3.32 -5.31
C ARG A 261 9.72 -4.80 -5.21
N LEU A 262 9.70 -5.54 -6.34
CA LEU A 262 10.01 -6.96 -6.30
C LEU A 262 11.47 -7.19 -5.90
N PRO A 263 11.72 -8.13 -4.98
CA PRO A 263 13.07 -8.42 -4.52
C PRO A 263 13.94 -8.88 -5.68
N ARG A 264 15.20 -8.44 -5.65
CA ARG A 264 16.25 -8.84 -6.62
C ARG A 264 15.91 -8.54 -8.08
N ILE A 265 14.99 -7.62 -8.37
CA ILE A 265 14.56 -7.37 -9.76
C ILE A 265 15.72 -6.96 -10.67
N ALA A 266 16.74 -6.29 -10.15
CA ALA A 266 17.96 -6.00 -10.91
C ALA A 266 18.68 -7.26 -11.45
N GLU A 267 18.54 -8.41 -10.77
CA GLU A 267 19.22 -9.66 -11.12
C GLU A 267 18.43 -10.52 -12.12
N TRP A 268 17.10 -10.41 -12.17
CA TRP A 268 16.26 -11.25 -13.05
C TRP A 268 15.36 -10.48 -14.00
N GLY A 269 15.10 -9.19 -13.79
CA GLY A 269 14.13 -8.40 -14.54
C GLY A 269 14.44 -8.39 -16.04
N ALA A 270 15.70 -8.10 -16.39
CA ALA A 270 16.17 -8.11 -17.77
C ALA A 270 16.05 -9.51 -18.42
N ALA A 271 16.25 -10.59 -17.65
CA ALA A 271 16.09 -11.95 -18.17
C ALA A 271 14.61 -12.35 -18.34
N ALA A 272 13.71 -11.78 -17.52
CA ALA A 272 12.28 -12.07 -17.60
C ALA A 272 11.62 -11.45 -18.83
N LEU A 273 12.13 -10.31 -19.33
CA LEU A 273 11.67 -9.68 -20.56
C LEU A 273 12.76 -8.79 -21.19
N PRO A 274 13.68 -9.37 -22.00
CA PRO A 274 14.88 -8.67 -22.49
C PRO A 274 14.61 -7.43 -23.34
N ASP A 275 13.55 -7.44 -24.15
CA ASP A 275 13.23 -6.37 -25.09
C ASP A 275 12.30 -5.29 -24.48
N SER A 276 12.01 -5.37 -23.18
CA SER A 276 11.09 -4.43 -22.52
C SER A 276 11.81 -3.17 -22.05
N PRO A 277 11.45 -1.98 -22.57
CA PRO A 277 11.98 -0.72 -22.05
C PRO A 277 11.56 -0.50 -20.59
N THR A 278 10.35 -0.92 -20.19
CA THR A 278 9.93 -0.89 -18.79
C THR A 278 10.84 -1.72 -17.90
N MET A 279 11.16 -2.96 -18.27
CA MET A 279 12.09 -3.77 -17.45
C MET A 279 13.50 -3.18 -17.43
N ALA A 280 13.97 -2.62 -18.54
CA ALA A 280 15.25 -1.92 -18.59
C ALA A 280 15.28 -0.71 -17.62
N GLU A 281 14.20 0.07 -17.52
CA GLU A 281 14.05 1.15 -16.55
C GLU A 281 14.06 0.63 -15.10
N VAL A 282 13.30 -0.44 -14.84
CA VAL A 282 13.15 -0.99 -13.49
C VAL A 282 14.46 -1.54 -12.94
N VAL A 283 15.27 -2.24 -13.74
CA VAL A 283 16.54 -2.83 -13.26
C VAL A 283 17.61 -1.80 -12.92
N GLN A 284 17.48 -0.56 -13.42
CA GLN A 284 18.40 0.54 -13.11
C GLN A 284 18.01 1.30 -11.82
N SER A 285 16.87 0.97 -11.22
CA SER A 285 16.33 1.68 -10.06
C SER A 285 16.88 1.14 -8.73
N VAL A 286 16.93 2.01 -7.71
CA VAL A 286 17.27 1.61 -6.33
C VAL A 286 16.11 0.81 -5.74
N ALA A 287 16.42 -0.32 -5.09
CA ALA A 287 15.45 -1.15 -4.40
C ALA A 287 14.78 -0.39 -3.24
N VAL A 288 13.52 -0.72 -2.94
CA VAL A 288 12.80 -0.13 -1.81
C VAL A 288 12.99 -1.03 -0.58
N ASP A 289 13.67 -0.52 0.45
CA ASP A 289 14.10 -1.30 1.63
C ASP A 289 12.96 -2.10 2.29
N GLU A 290 11.76 -1.53 2.45
CA GLU A 290 10.59 -2.23 3.03
C GLU A 290 10.30 -3.57 2.32
N PHE A 291 10.33 -3.57 0.98
CA PHE A 291 9.89 -4.70 0.17
C PHE A 291 10.97 -5.77 -0.02
N THR A 292 12.23 -5.47 0.32
CA THR A 292 13.32 -6.45 0.27
C THR A 292 13.13 -7.60 1.26
N VAL A 293 12.40 -7.36 2.34
CA VAL A 293 12.18 -8.31 3.46
C VAL A 293 10.71 -8.67 3.68
N LEU A 294 9.80 -8.05 2.92
CA LEU A 294 8.38 -8.41 2.84
C LEU A 294 8.03 -8.91 1.43
N PRO A 295 8.65 -9.99 0.95
CA PRO A 295 8.42 -10.51 -0.40
C PRO A 295 6.93 -10.81 -0.65
N THR A 296 6.20 -11.37 0.32
CA THR A 296 4.77 -11.66 0.16
C THR A 296 3.96 -10.39 -0.13
N LEU A 297 4.31 -9.27 0.53
CA LEU A 297 3.71 -7.97 0.24
C LEU A 297 4.13 -7.46 -1.13
N ALA A 298 5.43 -7.50 -1.45
CA ALA A 298 5.96 -7.07 -2.75
C ALA A 298 5.30 -7.81 -3.93
N GLU A 299 5.11 -9.11 -3.78
CA GLU A 299 4.45 -9.95 -4.76
C GLU A 299 2.96 -9.59 -4.94
N ALA A 300 2.24 -9.23 -3.87
CA ALA A 300 0.85 -8.80 -3.96
C ALA A 300 0.66 -7.51 -4.77
N TYR A 301 1.64 -6.58 -4.73
CA TYR A 301 1.63 -5.36 -5.54
C TYR A 301 1.77 -5.61 -7.05
N VAL A 302 2.22 -6.80 -7.48
CA VAL A 302 2.43 -7.11 -8.89
C VAL A 302 1.52 -8.24 -9.38
N ALA A 303 1.52 -9.38 -8.69
CA ALA A 303 0.73 -10.54 -9.07
C ALA A 303 -0.72 -10.46 -8.59
N GLY A 304 -0.97 -9.80 -7.46
CA GLY A 304 -2.28 -9.72 -6.80
C GLY A 304 -3.43 -9.30 -7.72
N PRO A 305 -3.31 -8.23 -8.52
CA PRO A 305 -4.36 -7.82 -9.46
C PRO A 305 -4.78 -8.91 -10.43
N PHE A 306 -3.80 -9.62 -11.00
CA PHE A 306 -4.06 -10.69 -11.97
C PHE A 306 -4.67 -11.91 -11.27
N ASP A 307 -4.17 -12.27 -10.09
CA ASP A 307 -4.66 -13.41 -9.33
C ASP A 307 -6.09 -13.17 -8.78
N LEU A 308 -6.44 -11.92 -8.44
CA LEU A 308 -7.82 -11.54 -8.14
C LEU A 308 -8.69 -11.60 -9.40
N ALA A 309 -8.23 -11.05 -10.52
CA ALA A 309 -8.99 -11.03 -11.76
C ALA A 309 -9.24 -12.43 -12.34
N ASP A 310 -8.33 -13.38 -12.14
CA ASP A 310 -8.51 -14.79 -12.55
C ASP A 310 -9.58 -15.51 -11.72
N ARG A 311 -9.81 -15.05 -10.49
CA ARG A 311 -10.91 -15.50 -9.63
C ARG A 311 -12.18 -14.66 -9.78
N GLY A 312 -12.23 -13.75 -10.75
CA GLY A 312 -13.36 -12.84 -10.94
C GLY A 312 -13.60 -11.93 -9.72
N PHE A 313 -12.52 -11.54 -9.04
CA PHE A 313 -12.51 -10.75 -7.81
C PHE A 313 -13.40 -11.35 -6.69
N ASP A 314 -13.54 -12.68 -6.67
CA ASP A 314 -14.33 -13.38 -5.67
C ASP A 314 -13.55 -13.56 -4.36
N HIS A 315 -13.80 -12.66 -3.41
CA HIS A 315 -13.18 -12.71 -2.09
C HIS A 315 -14.12 -12.12 -1.02
N PRO A 316 -14.21 -12.69 0.20
CA PRO A 316 -15.11 -12.19 1.25
C PRO A 316 -14.87 -10.74 1.69
N LEU A 317 -13.66 -10.23 1.48
CA LEU A 317 -13.30 -8.83 1.79
C LEU A 317 -13.47 -7.88 0.58
N ILE A 318 -13.98 -8.35 -0.55
CA ILE A 318 -14.30 -7.51 -1.71
C ILE A 318 -15.83 -7.43 -1.81
N PRO A 319 -16.44 -6.29 -1.44
CA PRO A 319 -17.90 -6.14 -1.49
C PRO A 319 -18.47 -6.36 -2.91
N PRO A 320 -19.72 -6.86 -3.04
CA PRO A 320 -20.30 -7.19 -4.35
C PRO A 320 -20.24 -6.07 -5.38
N ARG A 321 -20.50 -4.82 -4.96
CA ARG A 321 -20.47 -3.66 -5.86
C ARG A 321 -19.07 -3.37 -6.39
N LEU A 322 -18.05 -3.45 -5.51
CA LEU A 322 -16.64 -3.31 -5.89
C LEU A 322 -16.24 -4.42 -6.86
N ARG A 323 -16.60 -5.67 -6.54
CA ARG A 323 -16.35 -6.83 -7.40
C ARG A 323 -16.91 -6.63 -8.79
N THR A 324 -18.19 -6.26 -8.92
CA THR A 324 -18.83 -6.02 -10.22
C THR A 324 -18.08 -4.96 -11.03
N ALA A 325 -17.75 -3.81 -10.40
CA ALA A 325 -17.04 -2.73 -11.07
C ALA A 325 -15.63 -3.14 -11.54
N LEU A 326 -14.90 -3.91 -10.73
CA LEU A 326 -13.57 -4.42 -11.08
C LEU A 326 -13.64 -5.47 -12.19
N VAL A 327 -14.58 -6.42 -12.13
CA VAL A 327 -14.74 -7.46 -13.17
C VAL A 327 -15.02 -6.84 -14.54
N GLU A 328 -15.89 -5.82 -14.58
CA GLU A 328 -16.26 -5.12 -15.82
C GLU A 328 -15.06 -4.38 -16.42
N LYS A 329 -14.33 -3.63 -15.60
CA LYS A 329 -13.28 -2.72 -16.07
C LYS A 329 -11.94 -3.40 -16.30
N PHE A 330 -11.58 -4.41 -15.50
CA PHE A 330 -10.26 -5.04 -15.58
C PHE A 330 -10.07 -5.91 -16.83
N GLN A 331 -11.13 -6.22 -17.58
CA GLN A 331 -10.98 -6.95 -18.86
C GLN A 331 -10.08 -6.20 -19.85
N ILE A 332 -10.11 -4.88 -19.83
CA ILE A 332 -9.30 -4.04 -20.73
C ILE A 332 -7.80 -4.28 -20.47
N VAL A 333 -7.42 -4.46 -19.20
CA VAL A 333 -6.04 -4.76 -18.78
C VAL A 333 -5.60 -6.17 -19.19
N LYS A 334 -6.52 -7.14 -19.29
CA LYS A 334 -6.19 -8.52 -19.72
C LYS A 334 -5.95 -8.63 -21.22
N THR A 335 -6.60 -7.77 -22.02
CA THR A 335 -6.57 -7.84 -23.49
C THR A 335 -5.59 -6.88 -24.14
N GLY A 336 -5.11 -5.87 -23.41
CA GLY A 336 -4.11 -4.88 -23.86
C GLY A 336 -2.67 -5.31 -23.58
#